data_AF-A0A3N2P0V0-F1
#
_entry.id   AF-A0A3N2P0V0-F1
#
_cell.length_a   1.000
_cell.length_b   1.000
_cell.length_c   1.000
_cell.angle_alpha   90.00
_cell.angle_beta   90.00
_cell.angle_gamma   90.00
#
_symmetry.space_group_name_H-M   'P 1'
#
loop_
_entity.id
_entity.type
_entity.pdbx_description
1 polymer ?
#
loop_
_entity_poly.entity_id
_entity_poly.type
_entity_poly.pdbx_seq_one_letter_code
_entity_poly.pdbx_strand_id
1 'polypeptide(L)'
;MVGWERHSTARVLPPVQPRKLAKVPFVELADGRLQGVVSSGSDVERVYVSSVVAGSHGYSCSTNNNRPCGGLRGTPCKHIQALLEEAVVQYGVARVARYLRIDVDDPDCTDLDLLHRLRGGPESIPAAVVFSRFLRHLAYLEVPESTEPVPELHWFPATRVGR
;
A
#
# COMPACT_ATOMS: atom_id res chain seq x y z
N MET A 1 -24.51 25.13 26.85
CA MET A 1 -23.45 24.64 25.95
C MET A 1 -23.19 23.18 26.31
N VAL A 2 -23.79 22.25 25.57
CA VAL A 2 -23.88 20.82 25.97
C VAL A 2 -22.65 20.08 25.46
N GLY A 3 -21.96 19.36 26.35
CA GLY A 3 -20.64 18.75 26.16
C GLY A 3 -20.48 17.64 25.12
N TRP A 4 -21.46 17.44 24.22
CA TRP A 4 -21.35 16.49 23.09
C TRP A 4 -20.53 17.04 21.91
N GLU A 5 -20.19 18.33 21.87
CA GLU A 5 -19.37 18.91 20.78
C GLU A 5 -17.86 18.59 20.88
N ARG A 6 -17.44 17.77 21.85
CA ARG A 6 -16.04 17.34 22.01
C ARG A 6 -15.86 15.84 21.80
N HIS A 7 -16.44 15.29 20.74
CA HIS A 7 -16.00 13.98 20.29
C HIS A 7 -14.58 14.06 19.78
N SER A 8 -13.69 13.27 20.39
CA SER A 8 -12.45 12.83 19.76
C SER A 8 -12.84 11.99 18.54
N THR A 9 -13.19 12.65 17.44
CA THR A 9 -13.61 12.00 16.20
C THR A 9 -12.37 11.43 15.52
N ALA A 10 -11.93 10.25 15.98
CA ALA A 10 -11.14 9.39 15.12
C ALA A 10 -11.96 9.19 13.84
N ARG A 11 -11.46 9.71 12.71
CA ARG A 11 -12.14 9.62 11.42
C ARG A 11 -12.38 8.13 11.13
N VAL A 12 -13.65 7.74 11.03
CA VAL A 12 -14.01 6.38 10.62
C VAL A 12 -13.41 6.15 9.25
N LEU A 13 -12.53 5.16 9.15
CA LEU A 13 -11.95 4.78 7.87
C LEU A 13 -13.02 4.06 7.04
N PRO A 14 -13.11 4.33 5.73
CA PRO A 14 -14.00 3.57 4.87
C PRO A 14 -13.63 2.07 4.94
N PRO A 15 -14.61 1.17 4.73
CA PRO A 15 -14.34 -0.26 4.63
C PRO A 15 -13.23 -0.54 3.60
N VAL A 16 -12.38 -1.51 3.90
CA VAL A 16 -11.30 -1.92 2.99
C VAL A 16 -11.92 -2.49 1.72
N GLN A 17 -11.46 -1.98 0.56
CA GLN A 17 -11.92 -2.48 -0.72
C GLN A 17 -11.35 -3.87 -1.02
N PRO A 18 -12.10 -4.75 -1.70
CA PRO A 18 -11.59 -6.06 -2.12
C PRO A 18 -10.26 -5.93 -2.87
N ARG A 19 -9.25 -6.68 -2.43
CA ARG A 19 -7.88 -6.59 -2.95
C ARG A 19 -7.70 -7.40 -4.23
N LYS A 20 -6.93 -6.89 -5.19
CA LYS A 20 -6.49 -7.66 -6.37
C LYS A 20 -5.32 -8.59 -6.02
N LEU A 21 -5.55 -9.56 -5.12
CA LEU A 21 -4.49 -10.42 -4.55
C LEU A 21 -3.66 -11.18 -5.60
N ALA A 22 -4.28 -11.58 -6.72
CA ALA A 22 -3.57 -12.25 -7.81
C ALA A 22 -2.52 -11.36 -8.49
N LYS A 23 -2.73 -10.03 -8.50
CA LYS A 23 -1.84 -9.08 -9.16
C LYS A 23 -0.86 -8.42 -8.20
N VAL A 24 -1.37 -7.91 -7.09
CA VAL A 24 -0.59 -7.26 -6.03
C VAL A 24 -0.97 -7.93 -4.71
N PRO A 25 -0.34 -9.07 -4.38
CA PRO A 25 -0.66 -9.80 -3.14
C PRO A 25 -0.34 -9.02 -1.87
N PHE A 26 0.54 -8.03 -1.94
CA PHE A 26 0.95 -7.26 -0.78
C PHE A 26 1.31 -5.83 -1.14
N VAL A 27 0.74 -4.88 -0.39
CA VAL A 27 1.06 -3.45 -0.46
C VAL A 27 0.98 -2.88 0.95
N GLU A 28 1.91 -2.00 1.31
CA GLU A 28 1.89 -1.29 2.57
C GLU A 28 2.57 0.08 2.47
N LEU A 29 2.17 0.97 3.40
CA LEU A 29 2.84 2.23 3.69
C LEU A 29 3.57 2.05 5.02
N ALA A 30 4.86 1.73 4.98
CA ALA A 30 5.64 1.40 6.16
C ALA A 30 7.10 1.85 6.03
N ASP A 31 7.73 2.18 7.16
CA ASP A 31 9.17 2.48 7.24
C ASP A 31 9.65 3.58 6.27
N GLY A 32 8.79 4.57 6.01
CA GLY A 32 9.08 5.69 5.10
C GLY A 32 8.98 5.31 3.61
N ARG A 33 8.33 4.19 3.27
CA ARG A 33 8.23 3.71 1.89
C ARG A 33 6.82 3.20 1.57
N LEU A 34 6.38 3.46 0.35
CA LEU A 34 5.39 2.60 -0.29
C LEU A 34 6.14 1.34 -0.73
N GLN A 35 5.71 0.17 -0.28
CA GLN A 35 6.42 -1.08 -0.60
C GLN A 35 5.45 -2.24 -0.73
N GLY A 36 5.84 -3.25 -1.48
CA GLY A 36 4.98 -4.41 -1.67
C GLY A 36 5.55 -5.48 -2.60
N VAL A 37 4.70 -6.46 -2.88
CA VAL A 37 4.98 -7.60 -3.74
C VAL A 37 3.95 -7.62 -4.87
N VAL A 38 4.45 -7.77 -6.11
CA VAL A 38 3.66 -7.77 -7.34
C VAL A 38 3.94 -9.07 -8.10
N SER A 39 2.91 -9.72 -8.60
CA SER A 39 3.07 -10.98 -9.35
C SER A 39 3.72 -10.75 -10.72
N SER A 40 4.55 -11.70 -11.17
CA SER A 40 5.22 -11.61 -12.48
C SER A 40 4.24 -11.69 -13.66
N GLY A 41 3.07 -12.31 -13.47
CA GLY A 41 2.07 -12.57 -14.52
C GLY A 41 2.47 -13.61 -15.57
N SER A 42 3.76 -13.94 -15.69
CA SER A 42 4.30 -14.94 -16.64
C SER A 42 4.85 -16.19 -15.98
N ASP A 43 5.02 -16.16 -14.66
CA ASP A 43 5.59 -17.23 -13.85
C ASP A 43 4.99 -17.08 -12.45
N VAL A 44 4.39 -18.16 -11.94
CA VAL A 44 3.68 -18.17 -10.65
C VAL A 44 4.65 -18.18 -9.48
N GLU A 45 5.87 -18.70 -9.66
CA GLU A 45 6.90 -18.78 -8.61
C GLU A 45 7.70 -17.46 -8.51
N ARG A 46 7.54 -16.58 -9.49
CA ARG A 46 8.24 -15.30 -9.56
C ARG A 46 7.35 -14.16 -9.13
N VAL A 47 7.84 -13.44 -8.11
CA VAL A 47 7.26 -12.17 -7.67
C VAL A 47 8.31 -11.07 -7.73
N TYR A 48 7.83 -9.84 -7.86
CA TYR A 48 8.63 -8.62 -7.84
C TYR A 48 8.39 -7.88 -6.53
N VAL A 49 9.47 -7.61 -5.81
CA VAL A 49 9.48 -6.73 -4.65
C VAL A 49 9.74 -5.32 -5.18
N SER A 50 8.78 -4.43 -4.95
CA SER A 50 8.82 -3.05 -5.44
C SER A 50 8.69 -2.07 -4.28
N SER A 51 9.38 -0.93 -4.38
CA SER A 51 9.35 0.11 -3.35
C SER A 51 9.57 1.50 -3.91
N VAL A 52 8.97 2.50 -3.25
CA VAL A 52 9.15 3.94 -3.49
C VAL A 52 9.38 4.63 -2.14
N VAL A 53 10.50 5.33 -1.99
CA VAL A 53 10.87 6.07 -0.79
C VAL A 53 10.11 7.39 -0.71
N ALA A 54 9.54 7.70 0.45
CA ALA A 54 8.86 8.96 0.68
C ALA A 54 9.83 10.15 0.63
N GLY A 55 9.42 11.24 -0.02
CA GLY A 55 10.21 12.48 -0.13
C GLY A 55 11.27 12.45 -1.23
N SER A 56 12.18 11.47 -1.25
CA SER A 56 13.17 11.35 -2.33
C SER A 56 12.57 10.77 -3.61
N HIS A 57 11.48 10.01 -3.49
CA HIS A 57 10.87 9.23 -4.57
C HIS A 57 11.84 8.27 -5.25
N GLY A 58 12.93 7.89 -4.57
CA GLY A 58 13.82 6.83 -5.02
C GLY A 58 13.06 5.51 -5.05
N TYR A 59 13.24 4.72 -6.11
CA TYR A 59 12.43 3.52 -6.31
C TYR A 59 13.27 2.31 -6.69
N SER A 60 12.82 1.13 -6.24
CA SER A 60 13.47 -0.13 -6.53
C SER A 60 12.45 -1.17 -7.01
N CYS A 61 12.91 -2.09 -7.84
CA CYS A 61 12.13 -3.26 -8.24
C CYS A 61 13.07 -4.41 -8.58
N SER A 62 12.95 -5.52 -7.87
CA SER A 62 13.72 -6.74 -8.11
C SER A 62 12.85 -7.97 -7.88
N THR A 63 13.23 -9.10 -8.47
CA THR A 63 12.59 -10.38 -8.18
C THR A 63 12.88 -10.85 -6.76
N ASN A 64 12.14 -11.86 -6.28
CA ASN A 64 12.35 -12.56 -5.01
C ASN A 64 13.73 -13.23 -4.86
N ASN A 65 14.50 -13.39 -5.94
CA ASN A 65 15.91 -13.82 -5.91
C ASN A 65 16.90 -12.67 -6.20
N ASN A 66 16.51 -11.42 -5.91
CA ASN A 66 17.33 -10.21 -6.02
C ASN A 66 17.84 -9.87 -7.43
N ARG A 67 17.21 -10.38 -8.50
CA ARG A 67 17.53 -9.93 -9.87
C ARG A 67 16.81 -8.60 -10.15
N PRO A 68 17.52 -7.54 -10.59
CA PRO A 68 16.89 -6.27 -10.96
C PRO A 68 15.80 -6.47 -12.02
N CYS A 69 14.70 -5.74 -11.90
CA CYS A 69 13.65 -5.76 -12.90
C CYS A 69 14.16 -5.17 -14.22
N GLY A 70 14.08 -5.93 -15.33
CA GLY A 70 14.54 -5.46 -16.64
C GLY A 70 13.78 -4.25 -17.21
N GLY A 71 12.61 -3.93 -16.65
CA GLY A 71 11.83 -2.73 -16.96
C GLY A 71 12.21 -1.50 -16.14
N LEU A 72 13.13 -1.62 -15.18
CA LEU A 72 13.59 -0.52 -14.34
C LEU A 72 14.74 0.22 -15.06
N ARG A 73 14.39 1.10 -16.00
CA ARG A 73 15.36 1.79 -16.88
C ARG A 73 15.29 3.31 -16.74
N GLY A 74 15.47 3.81 -15.52
CA GLY A 74 15.39 5.25 -15.22
C GLY A 74 13.98 5.81 -15.12
N THR A 75 12.95 4.98 -15.35
CA THR A 75 11.55 5.29 -15.10
C THR A 75 10.90 4.19 -14.26
N PRO A 76 9.81 4.50 -13.52
CA PRO A 76 9.05 3.49 -12.79
C PRO A 76 8.53 2.38 -13.73
N CYS A 77 8.91 1.14 -13.44
CA CYS A 77 8.45 0.00 -14.22
C CYS A 77 6.97 -0.32 -13.93
N LYS A 78 6.35 -1.15 -14.78
CA LYS A 78 4.95 -1.58 -14.60
C LYS A 78 4.61 -2.18 -13.23
N HIS A 79 5.59 -2.73 -12.49
CA HIS A 79 5.35 -3.25 -11.14
C HIS A 79 5.22 -2.12 -10.11
N ILE A 80 6.01 -1.05 -10.23
CA ILE A 80 5.85 0.13 -9.39
C ILE A 80 4.51 0.82 -9.68
N GLN A 81 4.10 0.88 -10.95
CA GLN A 81 2.80 1.40 -11.35
C GLN A 81 1.65 0.60 -10.69
N ALA A 82 1.66 -0.73 -10.85
CA ALA A 82 0.66 -1.61 -10.23
C ALA A 82 0.66 -1.51 -8.70
N LEU A 83 1.82 -1.35 -8.07
CA LEU A 83 1.93 -1.15 -6.62
C LEU A 83 1.25 0.16 -6.20
N LEU A 84 1.46 1.25 -6.94
CA LEU A 84 0.86 2.56 -6.65
C LEU A 84 -0.66 2.54 -6.87
N GLU A 85 -1.11 1.93 -7.97
CA GLU A 85 -2.54 1.72 -8.27
C GLU A 85 -3.21 0.99 -7.09
N GLU A 86 -2.66 -0.14 -6.65
CA GLU A 86 -3.22 -0.90 -5.54
C GLU A 86 -3.13 -0.10 -4.21
N ALA A 87 -2.07 0.66 -3.98
CA ALA A 87 -1.98 1.51 -2.80
C ALA A 87 -3.10 2.56 -2.75
N VAL A 88 -3.45 3.15 -3.90
CA VAL A 88 -4.56 4.10 -4.00
C VAL A 88 -5.90 3.40 -3.76
N VAL A 89 -6.10 2.18 -4.27
CA VAL A 89 -7.30 1.37 -3.96
C VAL A 89 -7.42 1.07 -2.47
N GLN A 90 -6.31 0.69 -1.82
CA GLN A 90 -6.32 0.26 -0.41
C GLN A 90 -6.35 1.41 0.59
N TYR A 91 -5.71 2.53 0.28
CA TYR A 91 -5.47 3.61 1.24
C TYR A 91 -6.09 4.94 0.84
N GLY A 92 -6.52 5.09 -0.41
CA GLY A 92 -6.99 6.35 -1.00
C GLY A 92 -5.85 7.26 -1.42
N VAL A 93 -6.06 8.00 -2.52
CA VAL A 93 -5.06 8.88 -3.14
C VAL A 93 -4.45 9.88 -2.16
N ALA A 94 -5.28 10.56 -1.36
CA ALA A 94 -4.82 11.58 -0.41
C ALA A 94 -3.88 11.00 0.66
N ARG A 95 -4.11 9.76 1.10
CA ARG A 95 -3.25 9.12 2.10
C ARG A 95 -1.91 8.73 1.49
N VAL A 96 -1.92 8.17 0.29
CA VAL A 96 -0.71 7.78 -0.45
C VAL A 96 0.13 9.01 -0.77
N ALA A 97 -0.49 10.05 -1.34
CA ALA A 97 0.17 11.32 -1.66
C ALA A 97 0.86 11.94 -0.43
N ARG A 98 0.11 12.10 0.67
CA ARG A 98 0.64 12.64 1.92
C ARG A 98 1.78 11.78 2.48
N TYR A 99 1.66 10.45 2.40
CA TYR A 99 2.70 9.55 2.87
C TYR A 99 3.98 9.69 2.04
N LEU A 100 3.85 9.75 0.72
CA LEU A 100 4.97 9.91 -0.21
C LEU A 100 5.55 11.33 -0.23
N ARG A 101 4.86 12.31 0.38
CA ARG A 101 5.19 13.75 0.35
C ARG A 101 5.07 14.32 -1.06
N ILE A 102 4.00 13.95 -1.74
CA ILE A 102 3.59 14.50 -3.03
C ILE A 102 2.52 15.54 -2.76
N ASP A 103 2.75 16.76 -3.22
CA ASP A 103 1.76 17.84 -3.16
C ASP A 103 0.66 17.56 -4.19
N VAL A 104 -0.58 17.58 -3.71
CA VAL A 104 -1.79 17.33 -4.50
C VAL A 104 -2.79 18.41 -4.17
N ASP A 105 -2.87 19.42 -5.03
CA ASP A 105 -3.84 20.53 -4.90
C ASP A 105 -5.18 20.20 -5.57
N ASP A 106 -5.21 19.13 -6.37
CA ASP A 106 -6.35 18.74 -7.19
C ASP A 106 -7.18 17.63 -6.50
N PRO A 107 -8.48 17.86 -6.22
CA PRO A 107 -9.35 16.84 -5.65
C PRO A 107 -9.55 15.62 -6.57
N ASP A 108 -9.35 15.75 -7.87
CA ASP A 108 -9.52 14.69 -8.88
C ASP A 108 -8.21 13.93 -9.17
N CYS A 109 -7.17 14.13 -8.36
CA CYS A 109 -5.90 13.45 -8.51
C CYS A 109 -6.06 11.92 -8.54
N THR A 110 -5.45 11.32 -9.56
CA THR A 110 -5.44 9.88 -9.78
C THR A 110 -4.11 9.24 -9.37
N ASP A 111 -4.05 7.92 -9.39
CA ASP A 111 -2.81 7.15 -9.23
C ASP A 111 -1.79 7.45 -10.34
N LEU A 112 -2.25 7.66 -11.58
CA LEU A 112 -1.40 8.10 -12.70
C LEU A 112 -0.77 9.47 -12.44
N ASP A 113 -1.51 10.40 -11.83
CA ASP A 113 -0.98 11.71 -11.50
C ASP A 113 0.08 11.62 -10.39
N LEU A 114 -0.12 10.74 -9.40
CA LEU A 114 0.90 10.46 -8.40
C LEU A 114 2.17 9.86 -9.03
N LEU A 115 2.00 8.94 -9.98
CA LEU A 115 3.12 8.32 -10.70
C LEU A 115 3.96 9.36 -11.44
N HIS A 116 3.32 10.28 -12.18
CA HIS A 116 4.01 11.34 -12.90
C HIS A 116 4.71 12.37 -11.99
N ARG A 117 4.25 12.50 -10.74
CA ARG A 117 4.86 13.39 -9.74
C ARG A 117 6.03 12.77 -8.98
N LEU A 118 6.35 11.48 -9.21
CA LEU A 118 7.57 10.87 -8.66
C LEU A 118 8.81 11.51 -9.32
N ARG A 119 9.58 12.25 -8.53
CA ARG A 119 10.77 13.00 -9.01
C ARG A 119 12.11 12.26 -8.83
N GLY A 120 12.08 11.07 -8.26
CA GLY A 120 13.27 10.30 -7.93
C GLY A 120 13.71 9.39 -9.08
N GLY A 121 14.73 8.58 -8.79
CA GLY A 121 15.30 7.62 -9.74
C GLY A 121 15.45 6.23 -9.14
N PRO A 122 16.01 5.28 -9.91
CA PRO A 122 16.35 3.96 -9.40
C PRO A 122 17.27 4.07 -8.18
N GLU A 123 16.89 3.42 -7.09
CA GLU A 123 17.64 3.36 -5.83
C GLU A 123 17.82 1.89 -5.41
N SER A 124 18.96 1.57 -4.80
CA SER A 124 19.19 0.24 -4.23
C SER A 124 18.54 0.16 -2.85
N ILE A 125 17.36 -0.44 -2.80
CA ILE A 125 16.61 -0.64 -1.55
C ILE A 125 16.55 -2.15 -1.28
N PRO A 126 16.96 -2.62 -0.08
CA PRO A 126 16.95 -4.05 0.26
C PRO A 126 15.55 -4.67 0.16
N ALA A 127 15.36 -5.57 -0.80
CA ALA A 127 14.10 -6.29 -1.01
C ALA A 127 13.76 -7.27 0.11
N ALA A 128 14.77 -7.81 0.80
CA ALA A 128 14.61 -8.84 1.83
C ALA A 128 13.66 -8.43 2.95
N VAL A 129 13.75 -7.17 3.41
CA VAL A 129 12.89 -6.66 4.50
C VAL A 129 11.41 -6.65 4.07
N VAL A 130 11.13 -6.17 2.86
CA VAL A 130 9.77 -6.15 2.31
C VAL A 130 9.25 -7.57 2.12
N PHE A 131 10.09 -8.48 1.62
CA PHE A 131 9.71 -9.87 1.41
C PHE A 131 9.43 -10.59 2.75
N SER A 132 10.23 -10.38 3.79
CA SER A 132 9.95 -10.92 5.13
C SER A 132 8.63 -10.40 5.71
N ARG A 133 8.29 -9.13 5.48
CA ARG A 133 6.99 -8.56 5.87
C ARG A 133 5.84 -9.18 5.10
N PHE A 134 6.03 -9.45 3.81
CA PHE A 134 5.07 -10.20 3.01
C PHE A 134 4.85 -11.63 3.54
N LEU A 135 5.91 -12.38 3.85
CA LEU A 135 5.77 -13.73 4.43
C LEU A 135 5.01 -13.69 5.76
N ARG A 136 5.29 -12.69 6.61
CA ARG A 136 4.52 -12.47 7.83
C ARG A 136 3.05 -12.16 7.55
N HIS A 137 2.76 -11.41 6.48
CA HIS A 137 1.39 -11.14 6.07
C HIS A 137 0.65 -12.41 5.65
N LEU A 138 1.31 -13.31 4.92
CA LEU A 138 0.72 -14.58 4.51
C LEU A 138 0.33 -15.46 5.70
N ALA A 139 1.11 -15.45 6.78
CA ALA A 139 0.77 -16.20 8.00
C ALA A 139 -0.57 -15.74 8.61
N TYR A 140 -1.00 -14.49 8.41
CA TYR A 140 -2.32 -14.05 8.86
C TYR A 140 -3.46 -14.61 7.99
N LEU A 141 -3.19 -14.98 6.74
CA LEU A 141 -4.18 -15.58 5.84
C LEU A 141 -4.39 -17.07 6.14
N GLU A 142 -3.52 -17.70 6.93
CA GLU A 142 -3.65 -19.09 7.38
C GLU A 142 -4.63 -19.23 8.57
N VAL A 143 -4.96 -18.12 9.24
CA VAL A 143 -5.91 -18.11 10.35
C VAL A 143 -7.34 -18.18 9.79
N PRO A 144 -8.19 -19.10 10.27
CA PRO A 144 -9.60 -19.16 9.85
C PRO A 144 -10.30 -17.83 10.06
N GLU A 145 -11.11 -17.42 9.09
CA GLU A 145 -11.97 -16.25 9.26
C GLU A 145 -12.97 -16.48 10.40
N SER A 146 -13.22 -15.45 11.19
CA SER A 146 -14.23 -15.49 12.25
C SER A 146 -15.03 -14.20 12.23
N THR A 147 -16.34 -14.34 12.39
CA THR A 147 -17.29 -13.24 12.62
C THR A 147 -17.67 -13.11 14.09
N GLU A 148 -17.07 -13.93 14.96
CA GLU A 148 -17.27 -13.82 16.40
C GLU A 148 -16.78 -12.46 16.88
N PRO A 149 -17.49 -11.85 17.85
CA PRO A 149 -17.10 -10.56 18.38
C PRO A 149 -15.72 -10.67 19.04
N VAL A 150 -14.76 -9.88 18.55
CA VAL A 150 -13.44 -9.75 19.19
C VAL A 150 -13.64 -9.01 20.50
N PRO A 151 -13.50 -9.65 21.68
CA PRO A 151 -13.81 -9.02 22.95
C PRO A 151 -13.02 -7.73 23.12
N GLU A 152 -11.75 -7.67 22.74
CA GLU A 152 -10.91 -6.48 22.84
C GLU A 152 -11.41 -5.28 22.00
N LEU A 153 -12.26 -5.52 20.99
CA LEU A 153 -12.84 -4.45 20.17
C LEU A 153 -14.07 -3.79 20.81
N HIS A 154 -14.59 -4.29 21.94
CA HIS A 154 -15.78 -3.72 22.60
C HIS A 154 -15.58 -2.29 23.11
N TRP A 155 -14.34 -1.87 23.35
CA TRP A 155 -14.00 -0.50 23.72
C TRP A 155 -14.11 0.48 22.55
N PHE A 156 -14.16 0.00 21.30
CA PHE A 156 -14.30 0.85 20.13
C PHE A 156 -15.78 0.95 19.73
N PRO A 157 -16.39 2.15 19.76
CA PRO A 157 -17.77 2.31 19.35
C PRO A 157 -17.91 1.96 17.86
N ALA A 158 -18.53 0.81 17.58
CA ALA A 158 -18.91 0.44 16.23
C ALA A 158 -20.12 1.27 15.80
N THR A 159 -19.90 2.33 15.03
CA THR A 159 -21.00 3.08 14.41
C THR A 159 -21.63 2.21 13.32
N ARG A 160 -22.83 1.70 13.58
CA ARG A 160 -23.68 1.07 12.56
C ARG A 160 -23.87 2.09 11.43
N VAL A 161 -23.55 1.72 10.19
CA VAL A 161 -24.03 2.48 9.02
C VAL A 161 -25.55 2.37 9.04
N GLY A 162 -26.23 3.48 9.27
CA GLY A 162 -27.69 3.57 9.21
C GLY A 162 -28.17 3.12 7.83
N ARG A 163 -29.24 2.34 7.82
CA ARG A 163 -29.86 1.77 6.62
C ARG A 163 -30.41 2.84 5.69
#